data_AF-A0A2G5X0Z0-F1
#
_entry.id   AF-A0A2G5X0Z0-F1
#
_cell.length_a   1.000
_cell.length_b   1.000
_cell.length_c   1.000
_cell.angle_alpha   90.00
_cell.angle_beta   90.00
_cell.angle_gamma   90.00
#
_symmetry.space_group_name_H-M   'P 1'
#
loop_
_entity.id
_entity.type
_entity.pdbx_description
1 polymer ?
#
loop_
_entity_poly.entity_id
_entity_poly.type
_entity_poly.pdbx_seq_one_letter_code
_entity_poly.pdbx_strand_id
1 'polypeptide(L)'
;MSNSNNQQFGQNTDSPEVFAAKLALFGTALATLGDAISTIAAGIVLQELEKANQEKANQQDTEDQRSEEMEKMQKQIDQLSKQIKKMEKRNGEWEDA
;
A
#
# COMPACT_ATOMS: atom_id res chain seq x y z
N MET A 1 -38.82 -49.04 -2.96
CA MET A 1 -37.83 -48.04 -2.50
C MET A 1 -37.33 -47.31 -3.73
N SER A 2 -37.74 -46.05 -3.93
CA SER A 2 -37.27 -45.24 -5.07
C SER A 2 -36.60 -44.00 -4.51
N ASN A 3 -35.27 -43.94 -4.60
CA ASN A 3 -34.46 -42.83 -4.14
C ASN A 3 -34.28 -41.83 -5.28
N SER A 4 -35.17 -40.84 -5.37
CA SER A 4 -35.06 -39.76 -6.35
C SER A 4 -34.17 -38.66 -5.79
N ASN A 5 -32.87 -38.75 -6.07
CA ASN A 5 -31.91 -37.69 -5.76
C ASN A 5 -32.01 -36.60 -6.85
N ASN A 6 -33.03 -35.74 -6.76
CA ASN A 6 -33.19 -34.60 -7.65
C ASN A 6 -32.28 -33.46 -7.17
N GLN A 7 -31.00 -33.52 -7.54
CA GLN A 7 -30.13 -32.36 -7.45
C GLN A 7 -30.55 -31.38 -8.54
N GLN A 8 -31.51 -30.53 -8.19
CA GLN A 8 -31.95 -29.41 -8.99
C GLN A 8 -30.83 -28.35 -9.00
N PHE A 9 -29.82 -28.57 -9.84
CA PHE A 9 -28.99 -27.46 -10.34
C PHE A 9 -29.97 -26.51 -11.01
N GLY A 10 -30.11 -25.31 -10.42
CA GLY A 10 -31.12 -24.33 -10.78
C GLY A 10 -31.23 -24.22 -12.30
N GLN A 11 -32.41 -24.55 -12.82
CA GLN A 11 -32.73 -24.34 -14.23
C GLN A 11 -32.50 -22.85 -14.50
N ASN A 12 -31.48 -22.50 -15.29
CA ASN A 12 -31.37 -21.15 -15.82
C ASN A 12 -32.62 -20.93 -16.66
N THR A 13 -33.59 -20.18 -16.12
CA THR A 13 -34.81 -19.76 -16.81
C THR A 13 -34.56 -18.59 -17.77
N ASP A 14 -33.31 -18.16 -17.90
CA ASP A 14 -32.90 -17.07 -18.75
C ASP A 14 -32.95 -17.48 -20.22
N SER A 15 -33.42 -16.57 -21.08
CA SER A 15 -33.25 -16.76 -22.51
C SER A 15 -31.75 -16.73 -22.87
N PRO A 16 -31.34 -17.35 -23.98
CA PRO A 16 -29.95 -17.30 -24.45
C PRO A 16 -29.37 -15.87 -24.51
N GLU A 17 -30.20 -14.88 -24.85
CA GLU A 17 -29.83 -13.47 -24.90
C GLU A 17 -29.56 -12.88 -23.51
N VAL A 18 -30.39 -13.21 -22.51
CA VAL A 18 -30.18 -12.78 -21.12
C VAL A 18 -28.91 -13.41 -20.56
N PHE A 19 -28.67 -14.69 -20.87
CA PHE A 19 -27.43 -15.37 -20.48
C PHE A 19 -26.19 -14.73 -21.12
N ALA A 20 -26.24 -14.44 -22.42
CA ALA A 20 -25.16 -13.76 -23.13
C ALA A 20 -24.89 -12.36 -22.57
N ALA A 21 -25.94 -11.59 -22.24
CA ALA A 21 -25.80 -10.28 -21.61
C ALA A 21 -25.15 -10.35 -20.22
N LYS A 22 -25.52 -11.34 -19.40
CA LYS A 22 -24.87 -11.59 -18.10
C LYS A 22 -23.39 -11.94 -18.29
N LEU A 23 -23.07 -12.82 -19.23
CA LEU A 23 -21.69 -13.19 -19.52
C LEU A 23 -20.87 -11.99 -20.02
N ALA A 24 -21.45 -11.14 -20.87
CA ALA A 24 -20.82 -9.91 -21.34
C ALA A 24 -20.57 -8.92 -20.19
N LEU A 25 -21.51 -8.77 -19.26
CA LEU A 25 -21.34 -7.95 -18.06
C LEU A 25 -20.19 -8.46 -17.19
N PHE A 26 -20.12 -9.76 -16.94
CA PHE A 26 -19.00 -10.38 -16.21
C PHE A 26 -17.66 -10.17 -16.91
N GLY A 27 -17.60 -10.39 -18.23
CA GLY A 27 -16.39 -10.16 -19.02
C GLY A 27 -15.93 -8.69 -18.95
N THR A 28 -16.88 -7.76 -19.02
CA THR A 28 -16.60 -6.32 -18.90
C THR A 28 -16.08 -5.98 -17.49
N ALA A 29 -16.71 -6.49 -16.44
CA ALA A 29 -16.26 -6.27 -15.07
C ALA A 29 -14.84 -6.81 -14.85
N LEU A 30 -14.53 -8.00 -15.39
CA LEU A 30 -13.19 -8.58 -15.30
C LEU A 30 -12.15 -7.76 -16.06
N ALA A 31 -12.50 -7.26 -17.26
CA ALA A 31 -11.63 -6.37 -18.03
C ALA A 31 -11.33 -5.08 -17.25
N THR A 32 -12.34 -4.44 -16.67
CA THR A 32 -12.18 -3.23 -15.84
C THR A 32 -11.26 -3.48 -14.64
N LEU A 33 -11.36 -4.65 -13.99
CA LEU A 33 -10.45 -5.02 -12.90
C LEU A 33 -9.01 -5.18 -13.42
N GLY A 34 -8.83 -5.78 -14.60
CA GLY A 34 -7.54 -5.85 -15.29
C GLY A 34 -6.95 -4.47 -15.54
N ASP A 35 -7.75 -3.56 -16.10
CA ASP A 35 -7.33 -2.18 -16.37
C ASP A 35 -6.95 -1.42 -15.10
N ALA A 36 -7.68 -1.63 -13.99
CA ALA A 36 -7.35 -1.04 -12.69
C ALA A 36 -5.99 -1.54 -12.17
N ILE A 37 -5.71 -2.85 -12.26
CA ILE A 37 -4.40 -3.42 -11.88
C ILE A 37 -3.30 -2.85 -12.77
N SER A 38 -3.51 -2.79 -14.09
CA SER A 38 -2.55 -2.20 -15.02
C SER A 38 -2.28 -0.73 -14.73
N THR A 39 -3.29 0.03 -14.32
CA THR A 39 -3.15 1.44 -13.92
C THR A 39 -2.28 1.58 -12.67
N ILE A 40 -2.48 0.74 -11.65
CA ILE A 40 -1.64 0.73 -10.45
C ILE A 40 -0.18 0.40 -10.82
N ALA A 41 0.04 -0.61 -11.66
CA ALA A 41 1.38 -0.98 -12.12
C ALA A 41 2.06 0.16 -12.89
N ALA A 42 1.35 0.82 -13.80
CA ALA A 42 1.85 1.98 -14.52
C ALA A 42 2.20 3.14 -13.57
N GLY A 43 1.39 3.36 -12.52
CA GLY A 43 1.69 4.35 -11.48
C GLY A 43 2.95 4.04 -10.67
N ILE A 44 3.21 2.77 -10.35
CA ILE A 44 4.45 2.34 -9.69
C ILE A 44 5.65 2.56 -10.61
N VAL A 45 5.57 2.11 -11.86
CA VAL A 45 6.63 2.32 -12.87
C VAL A 45 6.92 3.80 -13.08
N LEU A 46 5.89 4.65 -13.10
CA LEU A 46 6.05 6.10 -13.22
C LEU A 46 6.78 6.68 -12.00
N GLN A 47 6.38 6.31 -10.78
CA GLN A 47 7.04 6.75 -9.54
C GLN A 47 8.52 6.34 -9.50
N GLU A 48 8.83 5.10 -9.90
CA GLU A 48 10.20 4.61 -9.98
C GLU A 48 11.03 5.38 -11.02
N LEU A 49 10.44 5.67 -12.18
CA LEU A 49 11.10 6.46 -13.24
C LEU A 49 11.34 7.91 -12.79
N GLU A 50 10.36 8.55 -12.15
CA GLU A 50 10.51 9.90 -11.59
C GLU A 50 11.61 9.94 -10.53
N LYS A 51 11.64 8.94 -9.63
CA LYS A 51 12.69 8.82 -8.62
C LYS A 51 14.07 8.60 -9.26
N ALA A 52 14.18 7.72 -10.26
CA ALA A 52 15.43 7.49 -10.98
C ALA A 52 15.93 8.74 -11.73
N ASN A 53 15.01 9.56 -12.28
CA ASN A 53 15.37 10.82 -12.92
C ASN A 53 15.78 11.90 -11.90
N GLN A 54 15.13 11.99 -10.74
CA GLN A 54 15.54 12.88 -9.66
C GLN A 54 16.90 12.48 -9.07
N GLU A 55 17.15 11.18 -8.90
CA GLU A 55 18.45 10.67 -8.45
C GLU A 55 19.58 10.99 -9.44
N LYS A 56 19.32 10.99 -10.75
CA LYS A 56 20.29 11.42 -11.76
C LYS A 56 20.55 12.93 -11.77
N ALA A 57 19.56 13.76 -11.44
CA ALA A 57 19.72 15.21 -11.35
C ALA A 57 20.49 15.65 -10.09
N ASN A 58 20.37 14.88 -9.01
CA ASN A 58 20.98 15.18 -7.71
C ASN A 58 22.40 14.60 -7.52
N GLN A 59 22.92 13.79 -8.45
CA GLN A 59 24.24 13.16 -8.32
C GLN A 59 25.44 14.13 -8.34
N GLN A 60 25.23 15.44 -8.53
CA GLN A 60 26.32 16.42 -8.51
C GLN A 60 26.40 17.28 -7.21
N ASP A 61 25.34 17.33 -6.38
CA ASP A 61 25.28 18.22 -5.19
C ASP A 61 24.89 17.53 -3.85
N THR A 62 24.75 16.20 -3.79
CA THR A 62 24.03 15.53 -2.67
C THR A 62 24.88 14.99 -1.53
N GLU A 63 26.21 14.88 -1.63
CA GLU A 63 26.99 14.31 -0.51
C GLU A 63 27.01 15.25 0.71
N ASP A 64 27.16 16.56 0.49
CA ASP A 64 27.19 17.55 1.59
C ASP A 64 25.81 17.79 2.22
N GLN A 65 24.74 17.89 1.41
CA GLN A 65 23.38 18.11 1.94
C GLN A 65 22.85 16.89 2.71
N ARG A 66 23.14 15.66 2.26
CA ARG A 66 22.71 14.45 2.97
C ARG A 66 23.43 14.30 4.32
N SER A 67 24.67 14.79 4.42
CA SER A 67 25.43 14.86 5.66
C SER A 67 24.81 15.85 6.66
N GLU A 68 24.42 17.04 6.21
CA GLU A 68 23.77 18.05 7.06
C GLU A 68 22.40 17.62 7.60
N GLU A 69 21.57 16.97 6.77
CA GLU A 69 20.27 16.45 7.21
C GLU A 69 20.42 15.33 8.24
N MET A 70 21.40 14.44 8.04
CA MET A 70 21.71 13.37 8.98
C MET A 70 22.24 13.91 10.31
N GLU A 71 23.07 14.96 10.29
CA GLU A 71 23.55 15.62 11.50
C GLU A 71 22.40 16.29 12.28
N LYS A 72 21.47 16.96 11.57
CA LYS A 72 20.27 17.55 12.20
C LYS A 72 19.38 16.48 12.83
N MET A 73 19.19 15.34 12.17
CA MET A 73 18.43 14.22 12.73
C MET A 73 19.10 13.63 13.97
N GLN A 74 20.43 13.44 13.96
CA GLN A 74 21.16 12.96 15.14
C GLN A 74 21.02 13.91 16.33
N LYS A 75 21.11 15.23 16.11
CA LYS A 75 20.92 16.22 17.20
C LYS A 75 19.52 16.16 17.80
N GLN A 76 18.48 15.94 16.99
CA GLN A 76 17.12 15.77 17.47
C GLN A 76 16.95 14.49 18.29
N ILE A 77 17.55 13.38 17.84
CA ILE A 77 17.56 12.09 18.56
C ILE A 77 18.24 12.25 19.92
N ASP A 78 19.39 12.94 19.98
CA ASP A 78 20.11 13.20 21.22
C ASP A 78 19.32 14.06 22.20
N GLN A 79 18.62 15.09 21.69
CA GLN A 79 17.77 15.94 22.52
C GLN A 79 16.58 15.15 23.08
N LEU A 80 15.94 14.31 22.28
CA LEU A 80 14.86 13.44 22.72
C LEU A 80 15.36 12.43 23.77
N SER A 81 16.51 11.80 23.53
CA SER A 81 17.13 10.87 24.47
C SER A 81 17.43 11.52 25.82
N LYS A 82 17.96 12.76 25.81
CA LYS A 82 18.21 13.54 27.04
C LYS A 82 16.92 13.89 27.78
N GLN A 83 15.85 14.24 27.05
CA GLN A 83 14.55 14.53 27.65
C GLN A 83 13.93 13.29 28.29
N ILE A 84 14.01 12.13 27.62
CA ILE A 84 13.54 10.85 28.15
C ILE A 84 14.30 10.49 29.43
N LYS A 85 15.63 10.53 29.42
CA LYS A 85 16.46 10.27 30.62
C LYS A 85 16.13 11.22 31.78
N LYS A 86 15.84 12.50 31.49
CA LYS A 86 15.45 13.49 32.50
C LYS A 86 14.04 13.25 33.03
N MET A 87 13.13 12.70 32.23
CA MET A 87 11.81 12.28 32.70
C MET A 87 11.90 11.03 33.56
N GLU A 88 12.65 10.02 33.13
CA GLU A 88 12.91 8.78 33.88
C GLU A 88 13.52 9.09 35.26
N LYS A 89 14.56 9.93 35.31
CA LYS A 89 15.18 10.34 36.57
C LYS A 89 14.20 11.07 37.51
N ARG A 90 13.42 12.00 36.97
CA ARG A 90 12.40 12.71 37.75
C ARG A 90 11.31 11.77 38.24
N ASN A 91 10.93 10.76 37.46
CA ASN A 91 9.91 9.79 37.85
C ASN A 91 10.39 8.87 39.00
N GLY A 92 11.67 8.47 38.98
CA GLY A 92 12.27 7.72 40.09
C GLY A 92 12.45 8.55 41.37
N GLU A 93 12.70 9.86 41.27
CA GLU A 93 12.79 10.76 42.44
C GLU A 93 11.44 10.99 43.15
N TRP A 94 10.30 10.66 42.52
CA TRP A 94 8.96 10.70 43.16
C TRP A 94 8.52 9.35 43.75
N GLU A 95 9.24 8.25 43.53
CA GLU A 95 8.93 6.92 44.11
C GLU A 95 9.58 6.70 45.49
N ASP A 96 10.57 7.53 45.88
CA ASP A 96 11.31 7.44 47.15
C ASP A 96 10.95 8.54 48.18
N ALA A 97 9.92 9.36 47.93
CA ALA A 97 9.44 10.43 48.82
C ALA A 97 8.02 10.15 49.35
#